data_AF-A0A967S3Q8-F1
#
_entry.id   AF-A0A967S3Q8-F1
#
_cell.length_a   1.000
_cell.length_b   1.000
_cell.length_c   1.000
_cell.angle_alpha   90.00
_cell.angle_beta   90.00
_cell.angle_gamma   90.00
#
_symmetry.space_group_name_H-M   'P 1'
#
loop_
_entity.id
_entity.type
_entity.pdbx_description
1 polymer ?
#
loop_
_entity_poly.entity_id
_entity_poly.type
_entity_poly.pdbx_seq_one_letter_code
_entity_poly.pdbx_strand_id
1 'polypeptide(L)'
;MPRIGLTPDRVAEAAAALIDTEGENALTLGRLADELGVKAPSLYNHVEGIGDLRRRIAMRGIADLAEALRSAVLGRSGGDALQHL
;
A
#
# COMPACT_ATOMS: atom_id res chain seq x y z
N MET A 1 -8.67 2.91 -21.93
CA MET A 1 -7.50 2.66 -21.07
C MET A 1 -7.42 1.16 -20.78
N PRO A 2 -6.24 0.52 -20.87
CA PRO A 2 -6.14 -0.91 -20.56
C PRO A 2 -6.41 -1.08 -19.06
N ARG A 3 -7.39 -1.91 -18.71
CA ARG A 3 -7.65 -2.26 -17.31
C ARG A 3 -6.46 -3.09 -16.86
N ILE A 4 -5.47 -2.45 -16.22
CA ILE A 4 -4.44 -3.18 -15.47
C ILE A 4 -5.20 -4.12 -14.54
N GLY A 5 -4.96 -5.41 -14.71
CA GLY A 5 -5.69 -6.46 -14.00
C GLY A 5 -5.69 -6.20 -12.49
N LEU A 6 -6.77 -6.63 -11.85
CA LEU A 6 -6.83 -6.63 -10.40
C LEU A 6 -5.80 -7.64 -9.89
N THR A 7 -4.94 -7.22 -8.96
CA THR A 7 -3.94 -8.07 -8.31
C THR A 7 -4.01 -7.84 -6.80
N PRO A 8 -3.58 -8.81 -5.97
CA PRO A 8 -3.58 -8.62 -4.53
C PRO A 8 -2.82 -7.37 -4.08
N ASP A 9 -1.69 -7.07 -4.72
CA ASP A 9 -0.88 -5.89 -4.41
C ASP A 9 -1.59 -4.58 -4.75
N ARG A 10 -2.24 -4.50 -5.93
CA ARG A 10 -3.01 -3.29 -6.30
C ARG A 10 -4.20 -3.06 -5.39
N VAL A 11 -4.86 -4.14 -4.95
CA VAL A 11 -5.97 -4.02 -4.00
C VAL A 11 -5.45 -3.52 -2.65
N ALA A 12 -4.32 -4.06 -2.15
CA ALA A 12 -3.73 -3.62 -0.89
C ALA A 12 -3.23 -2.15 -0.97
N GLU A 13 -2.65 -1.75 -2.11
CA GLU A 13 -2.20 -0.37 -2.34
C GLU A 13 -3.37 0.62 -2.33
N ALA A 14 -4.45 0.32 -3.07
CA ALA A 14 -5.65 1.16 -3.05
C ALA A 14 -6.30 1.21 -1.66
N ALA A 15 -6.28 0.10 -0.92
CA ALA A 15 -6.79 0.05 0.44
C ALA A 15 -5.95 0.92 1.40
N ALA A 16 -4.62 0.89 1.29
CA ALA A 16 -3.74 1.75 2.07
C ALA A 16 -4.01 3.23 1.76
N ALA A 17 -4.08 3.60 0.47
CA ALA A 17 -4.38 4.97 0.04
C ALA A 17 -5.75 5.45 0.56
N LEU A 18 -6.75 4.58 0.57
CA LEU A 18 -8.07 4.91 1.13
C LEU A 18 -8.00 5.19 2.64
N ILE A 19 -7.23 4.40 3.39
CA ILE A 19 -7.01 4.63 4.83
C ILE A 19 -6.27 5.96 5.06
N ASP A 20 -5.23 6.24 4.27
CA ASP A 20 -4.44 7.47 4.43
C ASP A 20 -5.26 8.73 4.13
N THR A 21 -6.24 8.64 3.24
CA THR A 21 -7.06 9.78 2.79
C THR A 21 -8.35 9.95 3.60
N GLU A 22 -9.04 8.85 3.93
CA GLU A 22 -10.38 8.87 4.54
C GLU A 22 -10.41 8.26 5.96
N GLY A 23 -9.29 7.70 6.42
CA GLY A 23 -9.17 7.02 7.71
C GLY A 23 -9.58 5.54 7.68
N GLU A 24 -9.23 4.81 8.73
CA GLU A 24 -9.45 3.35 8.79
C GLU A 24 -10.93 2.94 8.66
N ASN A 25 -11.84 3.76 9.18
CA ASN A 25 -13.27 3.46 9.16
C ASN A 25 -13.86 3.46 7.74
N ALA A 26 -13.20 4.12 6.78
CA ALA A 26 -13.61 4.10 5.37
C ALA A 26 -13.28 2.76 4.68
N LEU A 27 -12.39 1.96 5.27
CA LEU A 27 -11.96 0.70 4.69
C LEU A 27 -13.07 -0.36 4.77
N THR A 28 -13.86 -0.41 3.70
CA THR A 28 -14.85 -1.45 3.44
C THR A 28 -14.63 -2.03 2.04
N LEU A 29 -15.02 -3.29 1.82
CA LEU A 29 -14.92 -3.91 0.49
C LEU A 29 -15.77 -3.18 -0.56
N GLY A 30 -16.90 -2.57 -0.15
CA GLY A 30 -17.73 -1.75 -1.03
C GLY A 30 -17.01 -0.49 -1.49
N ARG A 31 -16.56 0.35 -0.54
CA ARG A 31 -15.84 1.60 -0.85
C ARG A 31 -14.58 1.34 -1.66
N LEU A 32 -13.85 0.27 -1.36
CA LEU A 32 -12.66 -0.14 -2.09
C LEU A 32 -12.98 -0.62 -3.52
N ALA A 33 -14.10 -1.33 -3.72
CA ALA A 33 -14.53 -1.74 -5.05
C ALA A 33 -14.92 -0.53 -5.91
N ASP A 34 -15.61 0.44 -5.31
CA ASP A 34 -15.96 1.72 -5.96
C ASP A 34 -14.70 2.48 -6.38
N GLU A 35 -13.71 2.58 -5.47
CA GLU A 35 -12.41 3.20 -5.75
C GLU A 35 -11.68 2.55 -6.93
N LEU A 36 -11.72 1.22 -6.99
CA LEU A 36 -11.05 0.44 -8.03
C LEU A 36 -11.85 0.33 -9.33
N GLY A 37 -13.09 0.84 -9.38
CA GLY A 37 -13.97 0.71 -10.54
C GLY A 37 -14.29 -0.77 -10.88
N VAL A 38 -14.46 -1.59 -9.86
CA VAL A 38 -14.80 -3.02 -9.96
C VAL A 38 -16.04 -3.34 -9.13
N LYS A 39 -16.60 -4.53 -9.31
CA LYS A 39 -17.67 -5.02 -8.44
C LYS A 39 -17.04 -5.63 -7.18
N ALA A 40 -17.66 -5.44 -6.01
CA ALA A 40 -17.17 -6.01 -4.75
C ALA A 40 -16.87 -7.53 -4.80
N PRO A 41 -17.69 -8.37 -5.48
CA PRO A 41 -17.36 -9.80 -5.67
C PRO A 41 -16.00 -10.06 -6.33
N SER A 42 -15.53 -9.17 -7.21
CA SER A 42 -14.24 -9.32 -7.89
C SER A 42 -13.05 -9.21 -6.94
N LEU A 43 -13.20 -8.51 -5.81
CA LEU A 43 -12.13 -8.37 -4.80
C LEU A 43 -11.83 -9.71 -4.12
N TYR A 44 -12.83 -10.56 -3.92
CA TYR A 44 -12.64 -11.87 -3.28
C TYR A 44 -11.76 -12.83 -4.08
N ASN A 45 -11.56 -12.57 -5.39
CA ASN A 45 -10.60 -13.34 -6.20
C ASN A 45 -9.14 -13.01 -5.85
N HIS A 46 -8.89 -11.95 -5.08
CA HIS A 46 -7.54 -11.44 -4.77
C HIS A 46 -7.27 -11.33 -3.27
N VAL A 47 -8.31 -11.25 -2.44
CA VAL A 47 -8.20 -11.16 -0.98
C VAL A 47 -9.24 -12.01 -0.28
N GLU A 48 -8.90 -12.54 0.88
CA GLU A 48 -9.80 -13.37 1.69
C GLU A 48 -10.82 -12.55 2.50
N GLY A 49 -10.73 -11.22 2.42
CA GLY A 49 -11.62 -10.27 3.07
C GLY A 49 -10.88 -9.12 3.72
N ILE A 50 -11.59 -8.37 4.57
CA ILE A 50 -11.06 -7.13 5.17
C ILE A 50 -9.89 -7.39 6.15
N GLY A 51 -9.90 -8.53 6.83
CA GLY A 51 -8.79 -8.93 7.72
C GLY A 51 -7.51 -9.24 6.94
N ASP A 52 -7.63 -9.86 5.76
CA ASP A 52 -6.50 -10.09 4.85
C ASP A 52 -5.94 -8.77 4.32
N LEU A 53 -6.82 -7.84 3.92
CA LEU A 53 -6.41 -6.49 3.53
C LEU A 53 -5.62 -5.78 4.62
N ARG A 54 -6.11 -5.76 5.87
CA ARG A 54 -5.39 -5.16 7.00
C ARG A 54 -4.00 -5.76 7.18
N ARG A 55 -3.86 -7.08 7.08
CA ARG A 55 -2.56 -7.76 7.17
C ARG A 55 -1.62 -7.33 6.04
N ARG A 56 -2.10 -7.30 4.80
CA ARG A 56 -1.31 -6.88 3.64
C ARG A 56 -0.84 -5.44 3.76
N ILE A 57 -1.72 -4.54 4.19
CA ILE A 57 -1.42 -3.13 4.44
C ILE A 57 -0.34 -3.00 5.52
N ALA A 58 -0.50 -3.71 6.65
CA ALA A 58 0.50 -3.69 7.72
C ALA A 58 1.87 -4.19 7.25
N MET A 59 1.92 -5.30 6.52
CA MET A 59 3.16 -5.85 5.96
C MET A 59 3.82 -4.87 4.98
N ARG A 60 3.04 -4.19 4.14
CA ARG A 60 3.55 -3.16 3.24
C ARG A 60 4.12 -1.97 4.01
N GLY A 61 3.39 -1.47 5.01
CA GLY A 61 3.88 -0.37 5.86
C GLY A 61 5.18 -0.71 6.58
N ILE A 62 5.35 -1.96 7.04
CA ILE A 62 6.60 -2.45 7.62
C ILE A 62 7.72 -2.47 6.57
N ALA A 63 7.46 -2.96 5.36
CA ALA A 63 8.45 -2.98 4.27
C ALA A 63 8.87 -1.56 3.86
N ASP A 64 7.90 -0.65 3.71
CA ASP A 64 8.13 0.76 3.37
C ASP A 64 8.97 1.45 4.45
N LEU A 65 8.67 1.20 5.73
CA LEU A 65 9.45 1.70 6.86
C LEU A 65 10.88 1.14 6.86
N ALA A 66 11.04 -0.17 6.65
CA ALA A 66 12.36 -0.79 6.57
C ALA A 66 13.20 -0.18 5.43
N GLU A 67 12.57 0.11 4.30
CA GLU A 67 13.23 0.75 3.16
C GLU A 67 13.63 2.20 3.45
N ALA A 68 12.74 2.97 4.08
CA ALA A 68 13.04 4.34 4.50
C ALA A 68 14.21 4.39 5.50
N LEU A 69 14.23 3.47 6.47
CA LEU A 69 15.34 3.33 7.42
C LEU A 69 16.64 2.96 6.71
N ARG A 70 16.61 2.00 5.78
CA ARG A 70 17.78 1.60 4.99
C ARG A 70 18.35 2.78 4.20
N SER A 71 17.48 3.54 3.53
CA SER A 71 17.87 4.73 2.77
C SER A 71 18.47 5.82 3.65
N ALA A 72 17.88 6.07 4.84
CA ALA A 72 18.35 7.08 5.78
C ALA A 72 19.68 6.73 6.47
N VAL A 73 20.01 5.44 6.59
CA VAL A 73 21.28 4.94 7.16
C VAL A 73 22.39 4.88 6.10
N LEU A 74 22.07 4.43 4.88
CA LEU A 74 23.02 4.41 3.75
C LEU A 74 23.38 5.82 3.30
N GLY A 75 22.44 6.77 3.33
CA GLY A 75 22.72 8.20 3.08
C GLY A 75 23.63 8.87 4.12
N ARG A 76 23.96 8.21 5.23
CA ARG A 76 24.94 8.68 6.24
C ARG A 76 26.28 7.95 6.20
N SER A 77 26.43 6.96 5.32
CA SER A 77 27.57 6.05 5.31
C SER A 77 28.26 6.06 3.94
N GLY A 78 28.98 7.13 3.62
CA GLY A 78 30.01 7.17 2.58
C GLY A 78 29.91 8.33 1.58
N GLY A 79 30.99 9.12 1.46
CA GLY A 79 31.26 10.05 0.35
C GLY A 79 30.73 11.48 0.48
N ASP A 80 29.40 11.64 0.57
CA ASP A 80 28.77 12.97 0.43
C ASP A 80 28.90 13.90 1.65
N ALA A 81 29.32 13.37 2.80
CA ALA A 81 29.57 14.17 3.99
C ALA A 81 30.79 15.12 3.88
N LEU A 82 31.65 14.97 2.86
CA LEU A 82 32.87 15.77 2.70
C LEU A 82 32.81 16.82 1.58
N GLN A 83 31.70 16.95 0.83
CA GLN A 83 31.63 17.87 -0.32
C GLN A 83 30.90 19.20 -0.06
N HIS A 84 30.43 19.46 1.16
CA HIS A 84 29.77 20.72 1.51
C HIS A 84 30.41 21.44 2.71
N LEU A 85 31.73 21.34 2.87
CA LEU A 85 32.56 22.32 3.62
C LEU A 85 33.10 23.37 2.65
#